data_AF-A0A174BR29-F1
#
_entry.id   AF-A0A174BR29-F1
#
_cell.length_a   1.000
_cell.length_b   1.000
_cell.length_c   1.000
_cell.angle_alpha   90.00
_cell.angle_beta   90.00
_cell.angle_gamma   90.00
#
_symmetry.space_group_name_H-M   'P 1'
#
loop_
_entity.id
_entity.type
_entity.pdbx_description
1 polymer ?
#
loop_
_entity_poly.entity_id
_entity_poly.type
_entity_poly.pdbx_seq_one_letter_code
_entity_poly.pdbx_strand_id
1 'polypeptide(L)'
;MKPGSGKDSTYVLEVDKWKFIVFTDLDRMDLTSFVSIAPGIAVRSDYCIRAMEDRTGKYDIRLHMGYSEEEQRIVLRNCEIGTTRELKIRDIARLPIEQIIRAYHPPLWSYEITDGGTNIFGPLPDWEHDALSSVDFSALRKQGPTPDTLKWASRVYSVAQLNKGPATKRLAEVFGIPLRTASHWLTLMKERVPESVSMKLPTPITVLDCQNV
;
A
#
# COMPACT_ATOMS: atom_id res chain seq x y z
N MET A 1 -10.50 -61.60 6.75
CA MET A 1 -11.23 -60.31 6.64
C MET A 1 -10.22 -59.18 6.85
N LYS A 2 -10.03 -58.31 5.85
CA LYS A 2 -9.24 -57.07 5.98
C LYS A 2 -10.17 -55.94 6.45
N PRO A 3 -9.81 -55.12 7.45
CA PRO A 3 -10.47 -53.83 7.67
C PRO A 3 -9.98 -52.83 6.62
N GLY A 4 -10.94 -52.11 6.03
CA GLY A 4 -10.74 -51.19 4.92
C GLY A 4 -9.85 -49.99 5.28
N SER A 5 -9.07 -49.58 4.28
CA SER A 5 -8.26 -48.38 4.25
C SER A 5 -9.10 -47.14 4.53
N GLY A 6 -8.92 -46.53 5.70
CA GLY A 6 -9.29 -45.13 5.91
C GLY A 6 -8.43 -44.27 4.99
N LYS A 7 -9.00 -43.79 3.89
CA LYS A 7 -8.38 -42.77 3.06
C LYS A 7 -8.16 -41.55 3.96
N ASP A 8 -6.90 -41.15 4.12
CA ASP A 8 -6.55 -39.81 4.55
C ASP A 8 -7.22 -38.82 3.59
N SER A 9 -8.31 -38.20 4.05
CA SER A 9 -8.90 -37.07 3.36
C SER A 9 -7.98 -35.88 3.57
N THR A 10 -6.97 -35.76 2.72
CA THR A 10 -6.22 -34.53 2.53
C THR A 10 -7.19 -33.51 1.95
N TYR A 11 -7.73 -32.64 2.80
CA TYR A 11 -8.49 -31.49 2.34
C TYR A 11 -7.48 -30.50 1.75
N VAL A 12 -7.38 -30.48 0.42
CA VAL A 12 -6.71 -29.39 -0.30
C VAL A 12 -7.62 -28.17 -0.15
N LEU A 13 -7.19 -27.25 0.70
CA LEU A 13 -7.87 -25.97 0.87
C LEU A 13 -7.60 -25.16 -0.40
N GLU A 14 -8.61 -25.02 -1.26
CA GLU A 14 -8.55 -24.12 -2.41
C GLU A 14 -8.65 -22.68 -1.91
N VAL A 15 -7.50 -22.15 -1.53
CA VAL A 15 -7.30 -20.80 -1.00
C VAL A 15 -7.90 -19.71 -1.90
N ASP A 16 -7.92 -19.93 -3.22
CA ASP A 16 -8.44 -18.99 -4.22
C ASP A 16 -9.98 -18.82 -4.20
N LYS A 17 -10.70 -19.61 -3.41
CA LYS A 17 -12.18 -19.54 -3.32
C LYS A 17 -12.72 -18.62 -2.24
N TRP A 18 -11.88 -18.06 -1.37
CA TRP A 18 -12.36 -17.17 -0.32
C TRP A 18 -12.53 -15.74 -0.86
N LYS A 19 -13.79 -15.35 -1.10
CA LYS A 19 -14.15 -13.95 -1.40
C LYS A 19 -14.21 -13.15 -0.11
N PHE A 20 -13.07 -12.66 0.36
CA PHE A 20 -13.06 -11.67 1.43
C PHE A 20 -13.37 -10.31 0.83
N ILE A 21 -14.30 -9.58 1.45
CA ILE A 21 -14.50 -8.18 1.09
C ILE A 21 -13.63 -7.35 2.02
N VAL A 22 -12.65 -6.67 1.43
CA VAL A 22 -11.74 -5.75 2.11
C VAL A 22 -12.34 -4.36 2.00
N PHE A 23 -12.68 -3.78 3.14
CA PHE A 23 -13.06 -2.38 3.23
C PHE A 23 -12.10 -1.67 4.17
N THR A 24 -11.69 -0.48 3.75
CA THR A 24 -10.97 0.47 4.60
C THR A 24 -12.00 1.40 5.21
N ASP A 25 -12.02 1.50 6.53
CA ASP A 25 -12.85 2.50 7.20
C ASP A 25 -12.26 3.91 6.96
N LEU A 26 -12.89 4.66 6.06
CA LEU A 26 -12.50 6.01 5.70
C LEU A 26 -13.21 7.08 6.54
N ASP A 27 -14.20 6.71 7.36
CA ASP A 27 -15.20 7.64 7.91
C ASP A 27 -14.70 8.51 9.08
N ARG A 28 -13.39 8.50 9.37
CA ARG A 28 -12.75 9.41 10.33
C ARG A 28 -11.41 9.89 9.80
N MET A 29 -11.42 11.02 9.10
CA MET A 29 -10.22 11.77 8.74
C MET A 29 -9.80 12.64 9.93
N ASP A 30 -8.79 12.20 10.68
CA ASP A 30 -7.98 13.13 11.47
C ASP A 30 -6.92 13.73 10.54
N LEU A 31 -6.88 15.05 10.46
CA LEU A 31 -5.99 15.82 9.60
C LEU A 31 -4.51 15.48 9.82
N THR A 32 -4.12 14.96 11.00
CA THR A 32 -2.73 14.56 11.30
C THR A 32 -2.34 13.15 10.81
N SER A 33 -3.26 12.46 10.12
CA SER A 33 -3.12 11.05 9.76
C SER A 33 -2.40 10.81 8.44
N PHE A 34 -1.72 11.78 7.83
CA PHE A 34 -1.06 11.57 6.53
C PHE A 34 0.46 11.62 6.65
N VAL A 35 1.07 10.62 6.03
CA VAL A 35 2.52 10.44 5.93
C VAL A 35 2.87 10.50 4.45
N SER A 36 3.81 11.36 4.08
CA SER A 36 4.32 11.34 2.71
C SER A 36 5.21 10.11 2.53
N ILE A 37 5.21 9.56 1.32
CA ILE A 37 6.09 8.44 0.97
C ILE A 37 7.00 8.80 -0.20
N ALA A 38 6.67 9.87 -0.92
CA ALA A 38 7.42 10.45 -2.02
C ALA A 38 6.89 11.87 -2.30
N PRO A 39 7.64 12.72 -3.02
CA PRO A 39 7.21 14.11 -3.22
C PRO A 39 5.82 14.17 -3.90
N GLY A 40 4.82 14.73 -3.24
CA GLY A 40 3.45 14.83 -3.75
C GLY A 40 2.62 13.55 -3.70
N ILE A 41 3.10 12.49 -3.03
CA ILE A 41 2.33 11.27 -2.73
C ILE A 41 2.34 11.00 -1.23
N ALA A 42 1.16 10.84 -0.65
CA ALA A 42 0.97 10.49 0.74
C ALA A 42 0.05 9.29 0.92
N VAL A 43 0.13 8.73 2.11
CA VAL A 43 -0.66 7.59 2.58
C VAL A 43 -1.18 7.93 3.97
N ARG A 44 -2.26 7.28 4.43
CA ARG A 44 -2.65 7.40 5.83
C ARG A 44 -1.64 6.71 6.76
N SER A 45 -1.48 7.24 7.96
CA SER A 45 -0.63 6.69 9.02
C SER A 45 -1.22 5.40 9.56
N ASP A 46 -2.55 5.25 9.52
CA ASP A 46 -3.29 4.13 10.09
C ASP A 46 -4.49 3.73 9.22
N TYR A 47 -4.73 2.42 9.17
CA TYR A 47 -5.78 1.76 8.40
C TYR A 47 -6.45 0.70 9.26
N CYS A 48 -7.78 0.63 9.18
CA CYS A 48 -8.53 -0.53 9.65
C CYS A 48 -9.02 -1.29 8.42
N ILE A 49 -8.55 -2.53 8.26
CA ILE A 49 -9.00 -3.45 7.22
C ILE A 49 -9.90 -4.48 7.88
N ARG A 50 -11.11 -4.62 7.35
CA ARG A 50 -12.02 -5.67 7.78
C ARG A 50 -12.11 -6.77 6.73
N ALA A 51 -12.00 -8.03 7.14
CA ALA A 51 -12.22 -9.20 6.30
C ALA A 51 -13.24 -10.14 6.95
N MET A 52 -14.22 -10.59 6.16
CA MET A 52 -15.31 -11.46 6.63
C MET A 52 -15.45 -12.68 5.72
N GLU A 53 -15.77 -13.86 6.30
CA GLU A 53 -16.16 -15.05 5.54
C GLU A 53 -17.59 -14.90 4.94
N ASP A 54 -17.79 -15.41 3.72
CA ASP A 54 -19.05 -15.30 2.96
C ASP A 54 -20.29 -15.80 3.75
N ARG A 55 -21.40 -15.07 3.55
CA ARG A 55 -22.82 -15.25 3.94
C ARG A 55 -23.32 -14.81 5.31
N THR A 56 -22.49 -14.55 6.33
CA THR A 56 -23.01 -13.98 7.61
C THR A 56 -21.93 -13.56 8.65
N GLY A 57 -20.62 -13.63 8.35
CA GLY A 57 -19.57 -13.22 9.30
C GLY A 57 -19.25 -14.25 10.38
N LYS A 58 -18.89 -15.48 9.97
CA LYS A 58 -18.38 -16.50 10.90
C LYS A 58 -17.07 -16.10 11.57
N TYR A 59 -16.22 -15.38 10.82
CA TYR A 59 -15.03 -14.70 11.33
C TYR A 59 -15.09 -13.24 10.86
N ASP A 60 -14.83 -12.32 11.78
CA ASP A 60 -14.66 -10.89 11.54
C ASP A 60 -13.22 -10.54 11.94
N ILE A 61 -12.33 -10.42 10.95
CA ILE A 61 -10.93 -10.08 11.19
C ILE A 61 -10.76 -8.59 10.93
N ARG A 62 -10.30 -7.86 11.94
CA ARG A 62 -9.91 -6.45 11.82
C ARG A 62 -8.41 -6.32 11.97
N LEU A 63 -7.76 -5.81 10.94
CA LEU A 63 -6.33 -5.55 10.93
C LEU A 63 -6.13 -4.06 11.06
N HIS A 64 -5.50 -3.64 12.15
CA HIS A 64 -5.00 -2.28 12.31
C HIS A 64 -3.58 -2.24 11.77
N MET A 65 -3.41 -1.55 10.67
CA MET A 65 -2.13 -1.42 9.99
C MET A 65 -1.71 0.03 9.99
N GLY A 66 -0.41 0.31 9.90
CA GLY A 66 0.07 1.67 9.80
C GLY A 66 1.43 1.76 9.15
N TYR A 67 1.76 2.94 8.66
CA TYR A 67 3.08 3.20 8.10
C TYR A 67 4.12 3.25 9.23
N SER A 68 5.24 2.53 9.04
CA SER A 68 6.40 2.57 9.92
C SER A 68 7.53 3.31 9.22
N GLU A 69 8.00 4.39 9.84
CA GLU A 69 9.16 5.16 9.36
C GLU A 69 10.45 4.33 9.48
N GLU A 70 10.60 3.51 10.53
CA GLU A 70 11.79 2.66 10.69
C GLU A 70 11.89 1.60 9.57
N GLU A 71 10.75 1.00 9.23
CA GLU A 71 10.67 -0.11 8.28
C GLU A 71 10.35 0.35 6.85
N GLN A 72 10.07 1.65 6.66
CA GLN A 72 9.66 2.29 5.39
C GLN A 72 8.56 1.49 4.66
N ARG A 73 7.59 0.95 5.41
CA ARG A 73 6.51 0.10 4.89
C ARG A 73 5.29 0.10 5.80
N ILE A 74 4.16 -0.38 5.28
CA ILE A 74 2.99 -0.68 6.10
C ILE A 74 3.26 -1.93 6.94
N VAL A 75 3.07 -1.81 8.25
CA VAL A 75 3.21 -2.89 9.23
C VAL A 75 1.86 -3.18 9.90
N LEU A 76 1.67 -4.42 10.34
CA LEU A 76 0.54 -4.80 11.18
C LEU A 76 0.80 -4.32 12.61
N ARG A 77 -0.06 -3.45 13.15
CA ARG A 77 0.00 -2.97 14.54
C ARG A 77 -0.83 -3.82 15.48
N ASN A 78 -2.06 -4.17 15.08
CA ASN A 78 -2.98 -4.98 15.86
C ASN A 78 -3.84 -5.87 14.96
N CYS A 79 -4.25 -7.03 15.46
CA CYS A 79 -5.17 -7.95 14.79
C CYS A 79 -6.25 -8.35 15.79
N GLU A 80 -7.50 -8.01 15.46
CA GLU A 80 -8.67 -8.36 16.26
C GLU A 80 -9.47 -9.42 15.50
N ILE A 81 -9.85 -10.49 16.21
CA ILE A 81 -10.63 -11.59 15.64
C ILE A 81 -11.94 -11.69 16.40
N GLY A 82 -13.02 -11.20 15.78
CA GLY A 82 -14.39 -11.41 16.22
C GLY A 82 -14.95 -12.72 15.68
N THR A 83 -15.60 -13.50 16.54
CA THR A 83 -16.28 -14.75 16.18
C THR A 83 -17.50 -14.95 17.06
N THR A 84 -18.50 -15.65 16.53
CA THR A 84 -19.70 -16.06 17.29
C THR A 84 -19.51 -17.38 18.05
N ARG A 85 -18.34 -18.03 17.92
CA ARG A 85 -18.01 -19.35 18.49
C ARG A 85 -16.63 -19.35 19.13
N GLU A 86 -16.41 -20.23 20.10
CA GLU A 86 -15.08 -20.44 20.69
C GLU A 86 -14.03 -20.82 19.61
N LEU A 87 -12.93 -20.07 19.57
CA LEU A 87 -11.82 -20.27 18.64
C LEU A 87 -10.78 -21.21 19.26
N LYS A 88 -10.54 -22.36 18.64
CA LYS A 88 -9.43 -23.23 19.04
C LYS A 88 -8.12 -22.72 18.44
N ILE A 89 -7.00 -22.94 19.13
CA ILE A 89 -5.65 -22.51 18.69
C ILE A 89 -5.34 -22.98 17.25
N ARG A 90 -5.72 -24.22 16.91
CA ARG A 90 -5.52 -24.78 15.56
C ARG A 90 -6.28 -24.03 14.45
N ASP A 91 -7.39 -23.38 14.79
CA ASP A 91 -8.24 -22.66 13.85
C ASP A 91 -7.70 -21.23 13.64
N ILE A 92 -7.09 -20.63 14.68
CA ILE A 92 -6.39 -19.32 14.58
C ILE A 92 -5.24 -19.41 13.57
N ALA A 93 -4.42 -20.46 13.64
CA ALA A 93 -3.28 -20.65 12.74
C ALA A 93 -3.68 -20.83 11.26
N ARG A 94 -4.96 -21.07 10.98
CA ARG A 94 -5.51 -21.25 9.62
C ARG A 94 -6.13 -19.99 9.05
N LEU A 95 -6.19 -18.91 9.83
CA LEU A 95 -6.76 -17.65 9.36
C LEU A 95 -5.85 -17.04 8.27
N PRO A 96 -6.41 -16.51 7.18
CA PRO A 96 -5.64 -16.02 6.04
C PRO A 96 -5.08 -14.60 6.27
N ILE A 97 -4.59 -14.30 7.47
CA ILE A 97 -4.08 -12.97 7.86
C ILE A 97 -3.00 -12.50 6.88
N GLU A 98 -2.04 -13.37 6.56
CA GLU A 98 -0.96 -13.02 5.63
C GLU A 98 -1.50 -12.72 4.21
N GLN A 99 -2.51 -13.46 3.75
CA GLN A 99 -3.10 -13.26 2.44
C GLN A 99 -3.86 -11.93 2.37
N ILE A 100 -4.63 -11.60 3.42
CA ILE A 100 -5.31 -10.30 3.54
C ILE A 100 -4.29 -9.17 3.50
N ILE A 101 -3.20 -9.29 4.26
CA ILE A 101 -2.09 -8.32 4.30
C ILE A 101 -1.38 -8.19 2.94
N ARG A 102 -1.27 -9.27 2.16
CA ARG A 102 -0.66 -9.26 0.82
C ARG A 102 -1.59 -8.71 -0.25
N ALA A 103 -2.90 -8.93 -0.14
CA ALA A 103 -3.90 -8.42 -1.07
C ALA A 103 -4.23 -6.94 -0.84
N TYR A 104 -3.97 -6.43 0.37
CA TYR A 104 -4.20 -5.03 0.70
C TYR A 104 -3.23 -4.09 0.00
N HIS A 105 -3.78 -3.18 -0.79
CA HIS A 105 -3.10 -2.04 -1.39
C HIS A 105 -3.62 -0.78 -0.70
N PRO A 106 -2.79 -0.06 0.07
CA PRO A 106 -3.22 1.16 0.72
C PRO A 106 -3.63 2.19 -0.34
N PRO A 107 -4.75 2.91 -0.16
CA PRO A 107 -5.05 4.02 -1.06
C PRO A 107 -3.90 5.04 -1.03
N LEU A 108 -3.68 5.69 -2.16
CA LEU A 108 -2.69 6.75 -2.30
C LEU A 108 -3.40 8.09 -2.37
N TRP A 109 -2.76 9.16 -1.93
CA TRP A 109 -3.29 10.52 -2.03
C TRP A 109 -2.24 11.43 -2.66
N SER A 110 -2.65 12.32 -3.56
CA SER A 110 -1.78 13.41 -3.97
C SER A 110 -1.83 14.55 -2.96
N TYR A 111 -0.73 15.25 -2.82
CA TYR A 111 -0.68 16.46 -2.01
C TYR A 111 0.19 17.54 -2.66
N GLU A 112 -0.07 18.78 -2.27
CA GLU A 112 0.70 19.95 -2.65
C GLU A 112 0.98 20.79 -1.40
N ILE A 113 2.21 21.29 -1.27
CA ILE A 113 2.59 22.22 -0.21
C ILE A 113 2.49 23.63 -0.79
N THR A 114 1.68 24.47 -0.16
CA THR A 114 1.45 25.87 -0.53
C THR A 114 1.87 26.81 0.60
N ASP A 115 1.94 28.11 0.32
CA ASP A 115 2.22 29.13 1.36
C ASP A 115 1.19 29.12 2.50
N GLY A 116 -0.04 28.66 2.23
CA GLY A 116 -1.14 28.57 3.20
C GLY A 116 -1.24 27.25 3.95
N GLY A 117 -0.40 26.25 3.64
CA GLY A 117 -0.45 24.92 4.24
C GLY A 117 -0.40 23.78 3.21
N THR A 118 -0.71 22.57 3.66
CA THR A 118 -0.67 21.36 2.83
C THR A 118 -2.06 21.03 2.31
N ASN A 119 -2.23 21.00 0.99
CA ASN A 119 -3.47 20.55 0.36
C ASN A 119 -3.35 19.07 0.02
N ILE A 120 -4.31 18.27 0.49
CA ILE A 120 -4.43 16.84 0.16
C ILE A 120 -5.64 16.68 -0.75
N PHE A 121 -5.39 16.14 -1.93
CA PHE A 121 -6.42 15.84 -2.92
C PHE A 121 -6.93 14.41 -2.70
N GLY A 122 -8.11 14.11 -3.24
CA GLY A 122 -8.78 12.81 -3.08
C GLY A 122 -7.91 11.58 -3.39
N PRO A 123 -8.36 10.38 -3.00
CA PRO A 123 -7.60 9.16 -3.22
C PRO A 123 -7.33 8.93 -4.72
N LEU A 124 -6.16 8.37 -5.01
CA LEU A 124 -5.68 7.93 -6.32
C LEU A 124 -5.82 6.39 -6.38
N PRO A 125 -7.02 5.86 -6.67
CA PRO A 125 -7.29 4.43 -6.60
C PRO A 125 -6.49 3.62 -7.61
N ASP A 126 -6.16 4.21 -8.78
CA ASP A 126 -5.33 3.58 -9.79
C ASP A 126 -4.13 4.48 -10.16
N TRP A 127 -3.22 4.66 -9.21
CA TRP A 127 -1.98 5.42 -9.44
C TRP A 127 -1.20 4.93 -10.66
N GLU A 128 -1.17 3.62 -10.90
CA GLU A 128 -0.43 3.06 -12.04
C GLU A 128 -1.03 3.50 -13.37
N HIS A 129 -2.36 3.58 -13.47
CA HIS A 129 -3.02 4.08 -14.67
C HIS A 129 -3.03 5.61 -14.71
N ASP A 130 -3.58 6.26 -13.69
CA ASP A 130 -3.92 7.68 -13.72
C ASP A 130 -2.68 8.57 -13.68
N ALA A 131 -1.73 8.28 -12.79
CA ALA A 131 -0.57 9.13 -12.62
C ALA A 131 0.51 8.83 -13.67
N LEU A 132 0.80 7.56 -13.96
CA LEU A 132 1.85 7.22 -14.91
C LEU A 132 1.47 7.55 -16.36
N SER A 133 0.19 7.43 -16.75
CA SER A 133 -0.25 7.74 -18.12
C SER A 133 -0.09 9.21 -18.49
N SER A 134 -0.11 10.10 -17.49
CA SER A 134 0.03 11.55 -17.68
C SER A 134 1.47 12.03 -17.92
N VAL A 135 2.47 11.14 -17.81
CA VAL A 135 3.89 11.52 -17.79
C VAL A 135 4.65 10.91 -18.98
N ASP A 136 5.38 11.75 -19.71
CA ASP A 136 6.33 11.27 -20.72
C ASP A 136 7.66 10.81 -20.07
N PHE A 137 7.68 9.55 -19.63
CA PHE A 137 8.88 8.93 -19.07
C PHE A 137 10.03 8.81 -20.07
N SER A 138 9.75 8.80 -21.38
CA SER A 138 10.80 8.77 -22.40
C SER A 138 11.55 10.11 -22.45
N ALA A 139 10.82 11.23 -22.34
CA ALA A 139 11.41 12.55 -22.21
C ALA A 139 12.22 12.69 -20.92
N LEU A 140 11.66 12.29 -19.77
CA LEU A 140 12.38 12.32 -18.49
C LEU A 140 13.66 11.47 -18.53
N ARG A 141 13.59 10.25 -19.09
CA ARG A 141 14.77 9.40 -19.27
C ARG A 141 15.89 10.10 -20.03
N LYS A 142 15.56 10.80 -21.12
CA LYS A 142 16.55 11.48 -21.97
C LYS A 142 17.26 12.62 -21.24
N GLN A 143 16.61 13.25 -20.27
CA GLN A 143 17.21 14.31 -19.45
C GLN A 143 18.23 13.77 -18.44
N GLY A 144 18.19 12.46 -18.13
CA GLY A 144 19.04 11.85 -17.13
C GLY A 144 18.56 12.15 -15.70
N PRO A 145 19.40 11.93 -14.67
CA PRO A 145 19.01 12.06 -13.26
C PRO A 145 18.95 13.54 -12.81
N THR A 146 18.14 14.35 -13.48
CA THR A 146 17.77 15.71 -13.07
C THR A 146 16.88 15.65 -11.81
N PRO A 147 16.76 16.76 -11.05
CA PRO A 147 15.91 16.79 -9.87
C PRO A 147 14.47 16.32 -10.13
N ASP A 148 13.85 16.75 -11.23
CA ASP A 148 12.47 16.37 -11.55
C ASP A 148 12.35 14.91 -12.01
N THR A 149 13.33 14.40 -12.74
CA THR A 149 13.40 12.97 -13.09
C THR A 149 13.54 12.12 -11.84
N LEU A 150 14.39 12.52 -10.89
CA LEU A 150 14.58 11.81 -9.63
C LEU A 150 13.36 11.88 -8.70
N LYS A 151 12.59 12.98 -8.71
CA LYS A 151 11.29 13.04 -8.02
C LYS A 151 10.33 11.96 -8.54
N TRP A 152 10.21 11.82 -9.86
CA TRP A 152 9.39 10.76 -10.47
C TRP A 152 9.94 9.36 -10.20
N ALA A 153 11.26 9.19 -10.22
CA ALA A 153 11.90 7.92 -9.85
C ALA A 153 11.58 7.54 -8.39
N SER A 154 11.64 8.49 -7.46
CA SER A 154 11.26 8.31 -6.06
C SER A 154 9.79 7.91 -5.93
N ARG A 155 8.86 8.59 -6.62
CA ARG A 155 7.43 8.24 -6.65
C ARG A 155 7.18 6.79 -7.08
N VAL A 156 7.74 6.39 -8.23
CA VAL A 156 7.59 5.03 -8.77
C VAL A 156 8.17 3.99 -7.80
N TYR A 157 9.34 4.27 -7.23
CA TYR A 157 9.98 3.38 -6.30
C TYR A 157 9.19 3.22 -4.99
N SER A 158 8.78 4.32 -4.35
CA SER A 158 8.07 4.28 -3.08
C SER A 158 6.72 3.59 -3.19
N VAL A 159 5.95 3.86 -4.26
CA VAL A 159 4.67 3.17 -4.50
C VAL A 159 4.88 1.67 -4.72
N ALA A 160 5.90 1.28 -5.49
CA ALA A 160 6.21 -0.13 -5.69
C ALA A 160 6.67 -0.83 -4.40
N GLN A 161 7.44 -0.16 -3.53
CA GLN A 161 7.81 -0.71 -2.22
C GLN A 161 6.60 -0.87 -1.30
N LEU A 162 5.71 0.12 -1.27
CA LEU A 162 4.50 0.10 -0.46
C LEU A 162 3.60 -1.09 -0.83
N ASN A 163 3.51 -1.38 -2.13
CA ASN A 163 2.79 -2.53 -2.67
C ASN A 163 3.59 -3.85 -2.61
N LYS A 164 4.70 -3.87 -1.86
CA LYS A 164 5.56 -5.06 -1.64
C LYS A 164 6.12 -5.66 -2.93
N GLY A 165 6.22 -4.85 -3.99
CA GLY A 165 6.77 -5.24 -5.28
C GLY A 165 8.28 -5.02 -5.39
N PRO A 166 8.93 -5.57 -6.44
CA PRO A 166 10.35 -5.35 -6.71
C PRO A 166 10.59 -3.92 -7.23
N ALA A 167 10.70 -2.95 -6.33
CA ALA A 167 10.66 -1.53 -6.66
C ALA A 167 11.73 -1.06 -7.65
N THR A 168 12.98 -1.54 -7.55
CA THR A 168 14.04 -1.22 -8.53
C THR A 168 13.73 -1.78 -9.92
N LYS A 169 13.11 -2.97 -9.99
CA LYS A 169 12.67 -3.56 -11.26
C LYS A 169 11.55 -2.73 -11.86
N ARG A 170 10.57 -2.33 -11.05
CA ARG A 170 9.46 -1.46 -11.48
C ARG A 170 9.97 -0.13 -12.02
N LEU A 171 10.93 0.49 -11.33
CA LEU A 171 11.58 1.71 -11.79
C LEU A 171 12.24 1.54 -13.16
N ALA A 172 12.98 0.44 -13.35
CA ALA A 172 13.62 0.10 -14.62
C ALA A 172 12.61 -0.05 -15.76
N GLU A 173 11.48 -0.71 -15.50
CA GLU A 173 10.40 -0.93 -16.47
C GLU A 173 9.71 0.39 -16.86
N VAL A 174 9.27 1.18 -15.89
CA VAL A 174 8.53 2.43 -16.12
C VAL A 174 9.39 3.45 -16.90
N PHE A 175 10.65 3.60 -16.53
CA PHE A 175 11.55 4.51 -17.24
C PHE A 175 12.17 3.91 -18.50
N GLY A 176 12.02 2.60 -18.74
CA GLY A 176 12.69 1.91 -19.85
C GLY A 176 14.21 2.03 -19.77
N ILE A 177 14.80 1.83 -18.60
CA ILE A 177 16.24 1.91 -18.34
C ILE A 177 16.80 0.56 -17.84
N PRO A 178 18.09 0.27 -18.04
CA PRO A 178 18.71 -0.93 -17.47
C PRO A 178 18.63 -0.95 -15.95
N LEU A 179 18.51 -2.14 -15.35
CA LEU A 179 18.48 -2.32 -13.89
C LEU A 179 19.64 -1.64 -13.16
N ARG A 180 20.86 -1.72 -13.71
CA ARG A 180 22.04 -1.05 -13.15
C ARG A 180 21.86 0.48 -13.08
N THR A 181 21.26 1.06 -14.10
CA THR A 181 20.95 2.49 -14.16
C THR A 181 19.86 2.84 -13.15
N ALA A 182 18.82 2.02 -13.03
CA ALA A 182 17.77 2.18 -12.02
C ALA A 182 18.34 2.12 -10.59
N SER A 183 19.25 1.17 -10.30
CA SER A 183 19.97 1.12 -9.01
C SER A 183 20.81 2.36 -8.76
N HIS A 184 21.50 2.89 -9.78
CA HIS A 184 22.26 4.13 -9.63
C HIS A 184 21.34 5.32 -9.33
N TRP A 185 20.22 5.44 -10.06
CA TRP A 185 19.22 6.48 -9.81
C TRP A 185 18.60 6.37 -8.42
N LEU A 186 18.47 5.16 -7.88
CA LEU A 186 18.06 4.93 -6.50
C LEU A 186 19.02 5.54 -5.48
N THR A 187 20.32 5.43 -5.71
CA THR A 187 21.32 6.09 -4.87
C THR A 187 21.18 7.60 -4.98
N LEU A 188 21.11 8.12 -6.21
CA LEU A 188 21.01 9.56 -6.46
C LEU A 188 19.74 10.18 -5.90
N MET A 189 18.59 9.50 -5.96
CA MET A 189 17.35 10.03 -5.40
C MET A 189 17.46 10.14 -3.87
N LYS A 190 18.06 9.16 -3.18
CA LYS A 190 18.25 9.21 -1.72
C LYS A 190 19.17 10.33 -1.28
N GLU A 191 20.14 10.68 -2.12
CA GLU A 191 21.09 11.77 -1.86
C GLU A 191 20.53 13.16 -2.20
N ARG A 192 19.72 13.26 -3.26
CA ARG A 192 19.44 14.55 -3.92
C ARG A 192 17.98 14.96 -3.95
N VAL A 193 17.07 13.99 -3.90
CA VAL A 193 15.68 14.31 -3.63
C VAL A 193 15.67 14.48 -2.12
N PRO A 194 15.48 15.72 -1.61
CA PRO A 194 15.31 15.87 -0.17
C PRO A 194 14.25 14.84 0.21
N GLU A 195 14.55 14.00 1.20
CA GLU A 195 13.55 13.07 1.71
C GLU A 195 12.33 13.93 1.98
N SER A 196 11.35 13.86 1.08
CA SER A 196 10.05 14.31 1.42
C SER A 196 9.58 13.21 2.35
N VAL A 197 9.80 13.45 3.63
CA VAL A 197 8.68 13.35 4.54
C VAL A 197 8.25 11.89 4.72
N SER A 198 9.16 10.99 5.10
CA SER A 198 8.76 9.89 5.98
C SER A 198 8.49 10.45 7.39
N MET A 199 7.69 11.51 7.45
CA MET A 199 7.32 12.30 8.61
C MET A 199 5.88 12.77 8.35
N LYS A 200 5.17 13.16 9.39
CA LYS A 200 3.85 13.78 9.22
C LYS A 200 3.94 14.98 8.27
N LEU A 201 2.98 15.10 7.36
CA LEU A 201 2.87 16.29 6.51
C LEU A 201 2.74 17.55 7.41
N PRO A 202 3.36 18.69 7.03
CA PRO A 202 3.31 19.90 7.83
C PRO A 202 1.86 20.42 7.97
N THR A 203 1.49 20.82 9.20
CA THR A 203 0.17 21.40 9.52
C THR A 203 0.13 22.90 9.19
N PRO A 204 -0.98 23.48 8.66
CA PRO A 204 -2.36 22.96 8.54
C PRO A 204 -2.63 22.19 7.23
N ILE A 205 -3.44 21.13 7.33
CA ILE A 205 -3.85 20.29 6.19
C ILE A 205 -5.27 20.65 5.75
N THR A 206 -5.47 20.85 4.45
CA THR A 206 -6.78 21.05 3.81
C THR A 206 -7.07 19.84 2.92
N VAL A 207 -8.18 19.15 3.18
CA VAL A 207 -8.64 18.04 2.33
C VAL A 207 -9.57 18.61 1.26
N LEU A 208 -9.29 18.31 0.00
CA LEU A 208 -10.08 18.73 -1.15
C LEU A 208 -10.78 17.50 -1.74
N ASP A 209 -12.10 17.49 -1.68
CA ASP A 209 -12.91 16.48 -2.38
C ASP A 209 -12.87 16.77 -3.89
N CYS A 210 -12.20 15.89 -4.64
CA CYS A 210 -12.20 15.92 -6.10
C CYS A 210 -13.53 15.42 -6.71
N GLN A 211 -14.68 15.70 -6.08
CA GLN A 211 -15.99 15.29 -6.61
C GLN A 211 -16.61 16.29 -7.61
N ASN A 212 -15.93 17.38 -7.97
CA ASN A 212 -16.42 18.30 -9.01
C ASN A 212 -15.26 18.98 -9.78
N VAL A 213 -14.71 18.29 -10.78
CA VAL A 213 -14.13 18.93 -11.98
C VAL A 213 -14.63 18.17 -13.20
#